data_AF-A0AA35Q9V3-F1
#
_entry.id   AF-A0AA35Q9V3-F1
#
_cell.length_a   1.000
_cell.length_b   1.000
_cell.length_c   1.000
_cell.angle_alpha   90.00
_cell.angle_beta   90.00
_cell.angle_gamma   90.00
#
_symmetry.space_group_name_H-M   'P 1'
#
loop_
_entity.id
_entity.type
_entity.pdbx_description
1 polymer ?
#
loop_
_entity_poly.entity_id
_entity_poly.type
_entity_poly.pdbx_seq_one_letter_code
_entity_poly.pdbx_strand_id
1 'polypeptide(L)'
;MGFPRLPGQRQLPSNVRVKNKASRDRMVDKEKRAAATRQSREVTDHLFAPNQHTETETENEDERQPQQQQPDALLEDGARANPSPSKNWLPPSNGFTWNQIFYIFILDGLGGMILSGGINFAIAYVMYTVPDLTGKPIRLFELPNTLAGDAAVTIIVQCLITWFIESALVATDLAKQGVQPLYLCEAPTSPLLRWLFLLDQPQPPKFFPNLLQQALRGFMMAFPSFILFWPLSVGVLTELGVPSGGDYVYEKKWVPQFFKLLLGGLLGLVSTPVMVMFWLVKAGWESNFVHGRPWV
;
A
#
# COMPACT_ATOMS: atom_id res chain seq x y z
N MET A 1 -27.85 -73.74 25.86
CA MET A 1 -28.74 -72.85 26.64
C MET A 1 -28.85 -71.53 25.92
N GLY A 2 -29.97 -71.27 25.25
CA GLY A 2 -30.26 -70.00 24.60
C GLY A 2 -31.35 -69.26 25.36
N PHE A 3 -31.16 -67.96 25.61
CA PHE A 3 -32.19 -67.08 26.15
C PHE A 3 -32.89 -66.32 25.00
N PRO A 4 -34.22 -66.11 25.05
CA PRO A 4 -34.94 -65.40 24.01
C PRO A 4 -34.90 -63.88 24.22
N ARG A 5 -34.76 -63.11 23.12
CA ARG A 5 -34.93 -61.64 23.12
C ARG A 5 -36.40 -61.26 22.87
N LEU A 6 -36.89 -60.31 23.66
CA LEU A 6 -38.20 -59.68 23.53
C LEU A 6 -38.30 -58.80 22.27
N PRO A 7 -39.46 -58.72 21.60
CA PRO A 7 -39.68 -57.85 20.45
C PRO A 7 -40.23 -56.49 20.89
N GLY A 8 -39.58 -55.39 20.48
CA GLY A 8 -40.20 -54.05 20.64
C GLY A 8 -39.26 -52.86 20.78
N GLN A 9 -38.31 -52.65 19.85
CA GLN A 9 -37.83 -51.29 19.58
C GLN A 9 -37.61 -51.09 18.08
N ARG A 10 -38.53 -50.35 17.45
CA ARG A 10 -38.30 -49.81 16.11
C ARG A 10 -37.25 -48.71 16.22
N GLN A 11 -36.05 -48.98 15.73
CA GLN A 11 -35.06 -47.93 15.47
C GLN A 11 -35.60 -47.04 14.34
N LEU A 12 -35.81 -45.76 14.63
CA LEU A 12 -36.13 -44.77 13.62
C LEU A 12 -34.91 -44.57 12.69
N PRO A 13 -35.11 -44.50 11.37
CA PRO A 13 -34.01 -44.40 10.42
C PRO A 13 -33.19 -43.12 10.66
N SER A 14 -31.86 -43.26 10.66
CA SER A 14 -30.86 -42.22 10.91
C SER A 14 -31.09 -40.93 10.11
N ASN A 15 -31.69 -41.04 8.92
CA ASN A 15 -32.00 -39.93 8.03
C ASN A 15 -33.02 -38.92 8.58
N VAL A 16 -33.89 -39.32 9.52
CA VAL A 16 -34.86 -38.42 10.16
C VAL A 16 -34.19 -37.54 11.23
N ARG A 17 -33.17 -38.08 11.91
CA ARG A 17 -32.42 -37.37 12.96
C ARG A 17 -31.55 -36.24 12.39
N VAL A 18 -30.99 -36.44 11.20
CA VAL A 18 -30.16 -35.44 10.51
C VAL A 18 -30.99 -34.26 10.00
N LYS A 19 -32.20 -34.52 9.45
CA LYS A 19 -33.10 -33.45 8.99
C LYS A 19 -33.56 -32.53 10.12
N ASN A 20 -33.83 -33.07 11.31
CA ASN A 20 -34.22 -32.27 12.47
C ASN A 20 -33.10 -31.35 12.98
N LYS A 21 -31.83 -31.78 12.91
CA LYS A 21 -30.70 -30.95 13.34
C LYS A 21 -30.47 -29.80 12.36
N ALA A 22 -30.44 -30.08 11.05
CA ALA A 22 -30.25 -29.06 10.02
C ALA A 22 -31.37 -28.01 9.97
N SER A 23 -32.61 -28.38 10.31
CA SER A 23 -33.72 -27.42 10.40
C SER A 23 -33.61 -26.52 11.63
N ARG A 24 -33.12 -27.06 12.75
CA ARG A 24 -32.93 -26.31 14.00
C ARG A 24 -31.80 -25.28 13.88
N ASP A 25 -30.70 -25.66 13.25
CA ASP A 25 -29.56 -24.76 13.04
C ASP A 25 -29.92 -23.58 12.11
N ARG A 26 -30.78 -23.81 11.10
CA ARG A 26 -31.29 -22.73 10.23
C ARG A 26 -32.25 -21.76 10.94
N MET A 27 -33.00 -22.22 11.94
CA MET A 27 -33.86 -21.33 12.74
C MET A 27 -33.01 -20.42 13.64
N VAL A 28 -31.97 -20.96 14.26
CA VAL A 28 -31.05 -20.19 15.12
C VAL A 28 -30.33 -19.09 14.32
N ASP A 29 -29.91 -19.38 13.08
CA ASP A 29 -29.28 -18.37 12.22
C ASP A 29 -30.26 -17.28 11.75
N LYS A 30 -31.52 -17.63 11.50
CA LYS A 30 -32.56 -16.63 11.17
C LYS A 30 -32.86 -15.71 12.35
N GLU A 31 -32.92 -16.25 13.56
CA GLU A 31 -33.20 -15.49 14.77
C GLU A 31 -32.05 -14.54 15.12
N LYS A 32 -30.79 -15.00 14.97
CA LYS A 32 -29.61 -14.15 15.13
C LYS A 32 -29.55 -13.00 14.10
N ARG A 33 -29.92 -13.25 12.84
CA ARG A 33 -30.00 -12.20 11.82
C ARG A 33 -31.14 -11.21 12.11
N ALA A 34 -32.28 -11.67 12.59
CA ALA A 34 -33.40 -10.79 12.97
C ALA A 34 -33.05 -9.90 14.17
N ALA A 35 -32.30 -10.43 15.15
CA ALA A 35 -31.81 -9.66 16.29
C ALA A 35 -30.80 -8.58 15.88
N ALA A 36 -29.84 -8.91 15.00
CA ALA A 36 -28.87 -7.95 14.47
C ALA A 36 -29.54 -6.81 13.69
N THR A 37 -30.59 -7.10 12.91
CA THR A 37 -31.36 -6.08 12.17
C THR A 37 -32.18 -5.18 13.10
N ARG A 38 -32.69 -5.69 14.23
CA ARG A 38 -33.39 -4.86 15.24
C ARG A 38 -32.44 -3.90 15.95
N GLN A 39 -31.27 -4.40 16.34
CA GLN A 39 -30.25 -3.60 17.04
C GLN A 39 -29.70 -2.48 16.15
N SER A 40 -29.56 -2.73 14.84
CA SER A 40 -29.13 -1.69 13.89
C SER A 40 -30.21 -0.61 13.65
N ARG A 41 -31.49 -0.93 13.86
CA ARG A 41 -32.61 0.00 13.67
C ARG A 41 -32.80 0.93 14.88
N GLU A 42 -32.67 0.41 16.11
CA GLU A 42 -32.70 1.23 17.34
C GLU A 42 -31.56 2.27 17.39
N VAL A 43 -30.37 1.92 16.90
CA VAL A 43 -29.23 2.88 16.85
C VAL A 43 -29.49 4.01 15.83
N THR A 44 -30.28 3.76 14.79
CA THR A 44 -30.56 4.77 13.75
C THR A 44 -31.64 5.75 14.21
N ASP A 45 -32.64 5.28 14.97
CA ASP A 45 -33.74 6.13 15.45
C ASP A 45 -33.29 7.10 16.57
N HIS A 46 -32.24 6.77 17.33
CA HIS A 46 -31.66 7.68 18.33
C HIS A 46 -30.77 8.80 17.76
N LEU A 47 -30.34 8.69 16.50
CA LEU A 47 -29.46 9.68 15.85
C LEU A 47 -30.21 10.76 15.05
N PHE A 48 -31.54 10.61 14.88
CA PHE A 48 -32.37 11.52 14.07
C PHE A 48 -33.65 11.98 14.78
N ALA A 49 -33.58 12.21 16.10
CA ALA A 49 -34.64 12.96 16.79
C ALA A 49 -34.49 14.47 16.49
N PRO A 50 -35.52 15.15 15.91
CA PRO A 50 -35.46 16.58 15.71
C PRO A 50 -35.66 17.32 17.03
N ASN A 51 -34.70 18.20 17.38
CA ASN A 51 -34.82 19.12 18.51
C ASN A 51 -35.99 20.08 18.28
N GLN A 52 -37.02 19.97 19.08
CA GLN A 52 -38.01 21.03 19.26
C GLN A 52 -37.47 22.03 20.29
N HIS A 53 -37.20 23.26 19.86
CA HIS A 53 -37.09 24.40 20.76
C HIS A 53 -38.11 25.47 20.33
N THR A 54 -39.23 25.41 21.05
CA THR A 54 -40.06 26.49 21.59
C THR A 54 -39.77 27.92 21.10
N GLU A 55 -40.76 28.44 20.38
CA GLU A 55 -41.02 29.87 20.17
C GLU A 55 -41.33 30.55 21.52
N THR A 56 -40.81 31.77 21.71
CA THR A 56 -41.44 32.75 22.60
C THR A 56 -41.20 34.14 22.01
N GLU A 57 -42.29 34.78 21.65
CA GLU A 57 -42.39 36.17 21.21
C GLU A 57 -41.89 37.13 22.31
N THR A 58 -41.26 38.23 21.93
CA THR A 58 -41.62 39.54 22.47
C THR A 58 -41.18 40.65 21.53
N GLU A 59 -42.19 41.40 21.13
CA GLU A 59 -42.22 42.64 20.37
C GLU A 59 -41.70 43.82 21.22
N ASN A 60 -40.94 44.76 20.63
CA ASN A 60 -41.09 46.19 20.88
C ASN A 60 -40.23 47.07 19.94
N GLU A 61 -41.00 47.88 19.22
CA GLU A 61 -40.83 49.14 18.48
C GLU A 61 -39.53 49.99 18.56
N ASP A 62 -39.15 50.43 17.35
CA ASP A 62 -38.89 51.81 16.91
C ASP A 62 -37.81 52.65 17.64
N GLU A 63 -36.65 52.82 17.00
CA GLU A 63 -35.97 54.12 17.00
C GLU A 63 -35.02 54.33 15.80
N ARG A 64 -35.17 55.51 15.22
CA ARG A 64 -34.69 56.03 13.92
C ARG A 64 -33.15 56.13 13.78
N GLN A 65 -32.68 55.90 12.55
CA GLN A 65 -31.36 56.34 12.07
C GLN A 65 -31.26 57.88 11.99
N PRO A 66 -30.03 58.44 12.01
CA PRO A 66 -29.51 58.93 10.74
C PRO A 66 -28.01 58.66 10.47
N GLN A 67 -27.78 58.18 9.25
CA GLN A 67 -26.66 58.37 8.32
C GLN A 67 -25.50 59.33 8.71
N GLN A 68 -24.27 58.79 8.72
CA GLN A 68 -23.02 59.55 8.57
C GLN A 68 -22.15 58.92 7.48
N GLN A 69 -21.77 59.72 6.48
CA GLN A 69 -20.95 59.42 5.30
C GLN A 69 -19.45 59.37 5.60
N GLN A 70 -18.68 58.48 4.93
CA GLN A 70 -17.43 58.78 4.17
C GLN A 70 -16.80 57.53 3.46
N PRO A 71 -15.87 57.69 2.49
CA PRO A 71 -15.84 56.94 1.22
C PRO A 71 -14.59 56.05 1.02
N ASP A 72 -14.57 55.33 -0.11
CA ASP A 72 -13.44 54.70 -0.83
C ASP A 72 -12.47 53.79 -0.05
N ALA A 73 -12.62 52.47 -0.24
CA ALA A 73 -11.53 51.51 -0.15
C ALA A 73 -11.60 50.50 -1.32
N LEU A 74 -10.63 50.68 -2.22
CA LEU A 74 -10.19 49.75 -3.25
C LEU A 74 -9.75 48.41 -2.63
N LEU A 75 -10.08 47.32 -3.37
CA LEU A 75 -9.43 46.00 -3.35
C LEU A 75 -9.61 45.16 -2.07
N GLU A 76 -10.38 44.07 -2.18
CA GLU A 76 -9.97 42.69 -1.85
C GLU A 76 -11.21 41.79 -1.89
N ASP A 77 -11.47 41.16 -3.04
CA ASP A 77 -12.19 39.88 -3.07
C ASP A 77 -11.25 38.82 -3.63
N GLY A 78 -10.12 38.65 -2.94
CA GLY A 78 -9.29 37.48 -3.05
C GLY A 78 -9.90 36.42 -2.16
N ALA A 79 -10.76 35.57 -2.73
CA ALA A 79 -11.25 34.35 -2.12
C ALA A 79 -10.06 33.57 -1.52
N ARG A 80 -9.82 33.74 -0.22
CA ARG A 80 -8.82 32.99 0.53
C ARG A 80 -9.29 31.55 0.52
N ALA A 81 -8.66 30.75 -0.34
CA ALA A 81 -8.75 29.30 -0.27
C ALA A 81 -8.50 28.89 1.17
N ASN A 82 -9.50 28.27 1.81
CA ASN A 82 -9.35 27.70 3.14
C ASN A 82 -8.08 26.82 3.14
N PRO A 83 -7.09 27.09 4.02
CA PRO A 83 -5.94 26.21 4.12
C PRO A 83 -6.45 24.82 4.50
N SER A 84 -6.09 23.84 3.68
CA SER A 84 -6.27 22.42 4.00
C SER A 84 -5.76 22.18 5.43
N PRO A 85 -6.45 21.40 6.29
CA PRO A 85 -6.04 21.19 7.66
C PRO A 85 -4.56 20.83 7.70
N SER A 86 -3.77 21.64 8.41
CA SER A 86 -2.32 21.49 8.50
C SER A 86 -2.01 20.04 8.86
N LYS A 87 -1.39 19.29 7.93
CA LYS A 87 -0.92 17.94 8.25
C LYS A 87 0.00 18.08 9.47
N ASN A 88 -0.24 17.30 10.53
CA ASN A 88 0.53 17.33 11.79
C ASN A 88 1.95 16.75 11.61
N TRP A 89 2.68 17.24 10.63
CA TRP A 89 4.04 16.82 10.31
C TRP A 89 5.05 17.65 11.09
N LEU A 90 6.23 17.09 11.33
CA LEU A 90 7.38 17.84 11.79
C LEU A 90 7.82 18.86 10.72
N PRO A 91 8.47 19.97 11.10
CA PRO A 91 9.01 20.92 10.14
C PRO A 91 10.02 20.24 9.21
N PRO A 92 10.06 20.62 7.92
CA PRO A 92 11.01 20.05 6.96
C PRO A 92 12.45 20.38 7.36
N SER A 93 13.35 19.41 7.21
CA SER A 93 14.79 19.62 7.39
C SER A 93 15.45 20.09 6.10
N ASN A 94 16.32 21.10 6.18
CA ASN A 94 17.11 21.63 5.05
C ASN A 94 18.32 20.75 4.68
N GLY A 95 18.50 19.63 5.37
CA GLY A 95 19.60 18.69 5.16
C GLY A 95 19.32 17.36 5.82
N PHE A 96 20.18 16.37 5.57
CA PHE A 96 20.04 15.06 6.16
C PHE A 96 20.30 15.11 7.67
N THR A 97 19.28 14.78 8.45
CA THR A 97 19.42 14.51 9.89
C THR A 97 19.94 13.09 10.10
N TRP A 98 20.58 12.82 11.24
CA TRP A 98 21.00 11.45 11.56
C TRP A 98 19.82 10.48 11.65
N ASN A 99 18.66 10.95 12.14
CA ASN A 99 17.45 10.13 12.18
C ASN A 99 17.00 9.72 10.76
N GLN A 100 17.04 10.66 9.80
CA GLN A 100 16.70 10.36 8.40
C GLN A 100 17.70 9.40 7.75
N ILE A 101 19.01 9.57 7.99
CA ILE A 101 20.02 8.66 7.42
C ILE A 101 19.84 7.26 8.00
N PHE A 102 19.62 7.14 9.31
CA PHE A 102 19.34 5.85 9.94
C PHE A 102 18.08 5.21 9.36
N TYR A 103 17.00 5.97 9.22
CA TYR A 103 15.75 5.53 8.60
C TYR A 103 15.99 5.01 7.18
N ILE A 104 16.52 5.86 6.29
CA ILE A 104 16.71 5.58 4.86
C ILE A 104 17.65 4.40 4.61
N PHE A 105 18.82 4.35 5.26
CA PHE A 105 19.86 3.39 4.90
C PHE A 105 19.85 2.13 5.77
N ILE A 106 19.48 2.23 7.04
CA ILE A 106 19.48 1.08 7.95
C ILE A 106 18.11 0.41 7.98
N LEU A 107 17.04 1.16 8.26
CA LEU A 107 15.70 0.55 8.32
C LEU A 107 15.23 0.14 6.93
N ASP A 108 15.23 1.08 5.98
CA ASP A 108 14.72 0.78 4.64
C ASP A 108 15.76 0.07 3.77
N GLY A 109 17.01 0.51 3.77
CA GLY A 109 18.08 -0.13 3.00
C GLY A 109 18.40 -1.54 3.50
N LEU A 110 19.01 -1.66 4.69
CA LEU A 110 19.42 -2.97 5.22
C LEU A 110 18.22 -3.84 5.63
N GLY A 111 17.18 -3.26 6.25
CA GLY A 111 15.95 -4.00 6.55
C GLY A 111 15.22 -4.47 5.29
N GLY A 112 15.12 -3.61 4.26
CA GLY A 112 14.58 -3.98 2.96
C GLY A 112 15.38 -5.06 2.25
N MET A 113 16.71 -5.03 2.35
CA MET A 113 17.59 -6.10 1.83
C MET A 113 17.26 -7.46 2.46
N ILE A 114 17.19 -7.52 3.79
CA ILE A 114 16.92 -8.77 4.51
C ILE A 114 15.52 -9.29 4.18
N LEU A 115 14.52 -8.42 4.25
CA LEU A 115 13.13 -8.79 3.99
C LEU A 115 12.93 -9.26 2.55
N SER A 116 13.40 -8.47 1.58
CA SER A 116 13.23 -8.77 0.16
C SER A 116 14.02 -10.00 -0.28
N GLY A 117 15.26 -10.14 0.19
CA GLY A 117 16.08 -11.33 -0.05
C GLY A 117 15.43 -12.58 0.53
N GLY A 118 14.91 -12.51 1.76
CA GLY A 118 14.19 -13.61 2.40
C GLY A 118 12.92 -14.04 1.66
N ILE A 119 12.09 -13.08 1.22
CA ILE A 119 10.87 -13.37 0.45
C ILE A 119 11.21 -14.01 -0.90
N ASN A 120 12.17 -13.46 -1.65
CA ASN A 120 12.59 -14.01 -2.93
C ASN A 120 13.21 -15.41 -2.78
N PHE A 121 14.00 -15.64 -1.72
CA PHE A 121 14.51 -16.97 -1.40
C PHE A 121 13.38 -17.97 -1.15
N ALA A 122 12.37 -17.60 -0.35
CA ALA A 122 11.26 -18.47 -0.02
C ALA A 122 10.44 -18.84 -1.28
N ILE A 123 10.16 -17.87 -2.14
CA ILE A 123 9.47 -18.10 -3.43
C ILE A 123 10.30 -19.05 -4.30
N ALA A 124 11.60 -18.78 -4.46
CA ALA A 124 12.50 -19.61 -5.25
C ALA A 124 12.61 -21.03 -4.70
N TYR A 125 12.66 -21.18 -3.38
CA TYR A 125 12.69 -22.49 -2.73
C TYR A 125 11.44 -23.30 -3.09
N VAL A 126 10.25 -22.72 -2.92
CA VAL A 126 9.00 -23.40 -3.27
C VAL A 126 8.95 -23.72 -4.77
N MET A 127 9.28 -22.76 -5.62
CA MET A 127 9.14 -22.91 -7.07
C MET A 127 10.09 -23.95 -7.67
N TYR A 128 11.34 -24.03 -7.18
CA TYR A 128 12.36 -24.89 -7.78
C TYR A 128 12.57 -26.23 -7.07
N THR A 129 12.16 -26.37 -5.80
CA THR A 129 12.39 -27.62 -5.05
C THR A 129 11.16 -28.52 -4.94
N VAL A 130 9.95 -27.96 -4.99
CA VAL A 130 8.71 -28.73 -4.79
C VAL A 130 8.29 -29.49 -6.05
N PRO A 131 8.31 -28.92 -7.26
CA PRO A 131 7.84 -29.63 -8.45
C PRO A 131 8.77 -30.77 -8.88
N ASP A 132 8.19 -31.82 -9.46
CA ASP A 132 8.97 -32.84 -10.16
C ASP A 132 9.41 -32.32 -11.54
N LEU A 133 10.67 -31.88 -11.60
CA LEU A 133 11.30 -31.34 -12.82
C LEU A 133 11.87 -32.44 -13.74
N THR A 134 11.51 -33.72 -13.55
CA THR A 134 11.88 -34.78 -14.48
C THR A 134 11.30 -34.46 -15.88
N GLY A 135 12.19 -34.13 -16.82
CA GLY A 135 11.84 -33.75 -18.19
C GLY A 135 11.74 -32.25 -18.48
N LYS A 136 11.84 -31.37 -17.48
CA LYS A 136 11.85 -29.89 -17.65
C LYS A 136 12.86 -29.23 -16.70
N PRO A 137 14.17 -29.35 -16.98
CA PRO A 137 15.20 -28.81 -16.11
C PRO A 137 15.10 -27.29 -15.97
N ILE A 138 15.71 -26.75 -14.92
CA ILE A 138 15.83 -25.30 -14.73
C ILE A 138 16.84 -24.78 -15.73
N ARG A 139 16.44 -23.76 -16.49
CA ARG A 139 17.20 -23.25 -17.62
C ARG A 139 17.39 -21.75 -17.50
N LEU A 140 18.41 -21.20 -18.15
CA LEU A 140 18.63 -19.75 -18.11
C LEU A 140 17.55 -19.02 -18.91
N PHE A 141 17.34 -19.39 -20.17
CA PHE A 141 16.40 -18.68 -21.07
C PHE A 141 15.15 -19.48 -21.43
N GLU A 142 15.24 -20.80 -21.57
CA GLU A 142 14.13 -21.60 -22.08
C GLU A 142 12.99 -21.76 -21.05
N LEU A 143 11.76 -21.69 -21.54
CA LEU A 143 10.54 -21.94 -20.76
C LEU A 143 10.34 -23.44 -20.50
N PRO A 144 9.61 -23.83 -19.43
CA PRO A 144 8.85 -22.99 -18.50
C PRO A 144 9.65 -22.54 -17.26
N ASN A 145 10.81 -23.12 -16.98
CA ASN A 145 11.57 -22.88 -15.75
C ASN A 145 12.79 -21.97 -16.01
N THR A 146 12.54 -20.79 -16.57
CA THR A 146 13.57 -19.80 -16.91
C THR A 146 14.00 -18.99 -15.68
N LEU A 147 15.31 -18.93 -15.42
CA LEU A 147 15.87 -18.04 -14.40
C LEU A 147 15.95 -16.58 -14.87
N ALA A 148 16.27 -16.34 -16.15
CA ALA A 148 16.34 -14.98 -16.69
C ALA A 148 14.97 -14.30 -16.72
N GLY A 149 13.92 -15.04 -17.11
CA GLY A 149 12.55 -14.54 -17.06
C GLY A 149 12.09 -14.28 -15.63
N ASP A 150 12.40 -15.18 -14.70
CA ASP A 150 12.04 -15.01 -13.29
C ASP A 150 12.80 -13.85 -12.62
N ALA A 151 14.05 -13.59 -13.02
CA ALA A 151 14.80 -12.40 -12.61
C ALA A 151 14.15 -11.11 -13.14
N ALA A 152 13.76 -11.08 -14.42
CA ALA A 152 13.07 -9.94 -15.02
C ALA A 152 11.77 -9.61 -14.28
N VAL A 153 10.94 -10.63 -14.02
CA VAL A 153 9.68 -10.47 -13.30
C VAL A 153 9.92 -10.00 -11.87
N THR A 154 10.89 -10.57 -11.14
CA THR A 154 11.25 -10.09 -9.80
C THR A 154 11.57 -8.61 -9.81
N ILE A 155 12.43 -8.14 -10.73
CA ILE A 155 12.85 -6.73 -10.73
C ILE A 155 11.63 -5.80 -10.91
N ILE A 156 10.78 -6.09 -11.89
CA ILE A 156 9.62 -5.25 -12.22
C ILE A 156 8.59 -5.29 -11.09
N VAL A 157 8.18 -6.49 -10.67
CA VAL A 157 7.13 -6.67 -9.66
C VAL A 157 7.58 -6.15 -8.30
N GLN A 158 8.82 -6.42 -7.90
CA GLN A 158 9.36 -5.93 -6.63
C GLN A 158 9.38 -4.40 -6.61
N CYS A 159 9.92 -3.73 -7.64
CA CYS A 159 9.93 -2.27 -7.67
C CYS A 159 8.52 -1.67 -7.62
N LEU A 160 7.55 -2.27 -8.32
CA LEU A 160 6.15 -1.83 -8.26
C LEU A 160 5.57 -1.97 -6.86
N ILE A 161 5.71 -3.14 -6.24
CA ILE A 161 5.17 -3.38 -4.89
C ILE A 161 5.86 -2.49 -3.86
N THR A 162 7.19 -2.42 -3.90
CA THR A 162 7.99 -1.57 -3.01
C THR A 162 7.56 -0.12 -3.11
N TRP A 163 7.30 0.41 -4.31
CA TRP A 163 6.81 1.78 -4.49
C TRP A 163 5.57 2.10 -3.65
N PHE A 164 4.59 1.19 -3.64
CA PHE A 164 3.37 1.35 -2.86
C PHE A 164 3.60 1.16 -1.36
N ILE A 165 4.43 0.19 -0.98
CA ILE A 165 4.78 -0.04 0.43
C ILE A 165 5.46 1.20 1.00
N GLU A 166 6.48 1.73 0.34
CA GLU A 166 7.20 2.92 0.82
C GLU A 166 6.30 4.15 0.84
N SER A 167 5.41 4.30 -0.15
CA SER A 167 4.43 5.38 -0.12
C SER A 167 3.56 5.34 1.13
N ALA A 168 3.13 4.15 1.56
CA ALA A 168 2.27 3.97 2.73
C ALA A 168 3.04 4.09 4.05
N LEU A 169 4.24 3.51 4.13
CA LEU A 169 5.11 3.57 5.31
C LEU A 169 5.53 5.00 5.60
N VAL A 170 6.10 5.70 4.61
CA VAL A 170 6.54 7.09 4.77
C VAL A 170 5.37 8.00 5.14
N ALA A 171 4.20 7.84 4.50
CA ALA A 171 3.03 8.63 4.86
C ALA A 171 2.58 8.40 6.32
N THR A 172 2.66 7.16 6.79
CA THR A 172 2.33 6.79 8.18
C THR A 172 3.35 7.36 9.16
N ASP A 173 4.64 7.26 8.85
CA ASP A 173 5.71 7.72 9.72
C ASP A 173 5.77 9.25 9.81
N LEU A 174 5.46 9.95 8.71
CA LEU A 174 5.26 11.40 8.71
C LEU A 174 4.05 11.80 9.56
N ALA A 175 2.94 11.07 9.46
CA ALA A 175 1.73 11.34 10.25
C ALA A 175 1.94 11.09 11.75
N LYS A 176 2.79 10.13 12.11
CA LYS A 176 3.19 9.84 13.50
C LYS A 176 4.37 10.67 13.99
N GLN A 177 4.91 11.58 13.17
CA GLN A 177 6.09 12.39 13.50
C GLN A 177 7.34 11.55 13.80
N GLY A 178 7.43 10.33 13.25
CA GLY A 178 8.59 9.45 13.40
C GLY A 178 9.78 9.85 12.51
N VAL A 179 9.48 10.49 11.37
CA VAL A 179 10.48 11.03 10.44
C VAL A 179 10.08 12.44 10.01
N GLN A 180 11.09 13.27 9.72
CA GLN A 180 10.88 14.62 9.21
C GLN A 180 10.82 14.61 7.67
N PRO A 181 9.98 15.46 7.05
CA PRO A 181 10.09 15.73 5.63
C PRO A 181 11.49 16.24 5.27
N LEU A 182 11.92 15.97 4.04
CA LEU A 182 13.25 16.34 3.57
C LEU A 182 13.13 17.47 2.52
N TYR A 183 13.79 18.60 2.75
CA TYR A 183 13.80 19.73 1.82
C TYR A 183 15.24 20.01 1.39
N LEU A 184 15.73 19.24 0.42
CA LEU A 184 17.09 19.41 -0.12
C LEU A 184 17.19 20.51 -1.17
N CYS A 185 16.10 20.76 -1.89
CA CYS A 185 16.05 21.70 -2.99
C CYS A 185 14.65 22.29 -3.14
N GLU A 186 14.57 23.40 -3.85
CA GLU A 186 13.30 24.00 -4.23
C GLU A 186 12.50 23.03 -5.11
N ALA A 187 11.17 23.14 -5.01
CA ALA A 187 10.29 22.30 -5.81
C ALA A 187 10.56 22.56 -7.30
N PRO A 188 10.48 21.53 -8.17
CA PRO A 188 10.76 21.71 -9.57
C PRO A 188 9.69 22.58 -10.25
N THR A 189 10.12 23.46 -11.15
CA THR A 189 9.23 24.26 -12.00
C THR A 189 8.78 23.49 -13.24
N SER A 190 9.57 22.50 -13.69
CA SER A 190 9.29 21.81 -14.95
C SER A 190 8.07 20.88 -14.86
N PRO A 191 7.17 20.87 -15.86
CA PRO A 191 5.93 20.08 -15.80
C PRO A 191 6.15 18.58 -15.60
N LEU A 192 7.21 18.03 -16.20
CA LEU A 192 7.53 16.60 -16.10
C LEU A 192 7.96 16.19 -14.69
N LEU A 193 8.80 17.00 -14.03
CA LEU A 193 9.22 16.71 -12.65
C LEU A 193 8.07 16.93 -11.67
N ARG A 194 7.25 17.96 -11.85
CA ARG A 194 6.05 18.17 -11.03
C ARG A 194 5.05 17.04 -11.16
N TRP A 195 4.85 16.54 -12.38
CA TRP A 195 4.07 15.33 -12.61
C TRP A 195 4.73 14.15 -11.91
N LEU A 196 6.02 13.88 -12.13
CA LEU A 196 6.73 12.76 -11.54
C LEU A 196 6.54 12.71 -10.01
N PHE A 197 6.65 13.86 -9.33
CA PHE A 197 6.51 14.00 -7.88
C PHE A 197 5.06 14.20 -7.38
N LEU A 198 4.06 14.05 -8.24
CA LEU A 198 2.63 14.16 -7.90
C LEU A 198 2.27 15.51 -7.23
N LEU A 199 2.93 16.60 -7.61
CA LEU A 199 2.71 17.92 -6.99
C LEU A 199 1.40 18.58 -7.43
N ASP A 200 0.96 18.34 -8.65
CA ASP A 200 -0.23 18.98 -9.26
C ASP A 200 -1.46 18.07 -9.30
N GLN A 201 -1.57 17.12 -8.37
CA GLN A 201 -2.71 16.20 -8.39
C GLN A 201 -4.01 16.85 -7.90
N PRO A 202 -5.13 16.65 -8.60
CA PRO A 202 -6.43 17.14 -8.14
C PRO A 202 -6.84 16.43 -6.85
N GLN A 203 -7.36 17.19 -5.89
CA GLN A 203 -7.89 16.70 -4.62
C GLN A 203 -9.43 16.75 -4.62
N PRO A 204 -10.15 15.63 -4.39
CA PRO A 204 -9.66 14.28 -4.17
C PRO A 204 -9.25 13.55 -5.47
N PRO A 205 -8.21 12.71 -5.46
CA PRO A 205 -7.80 11.96 -6.64
C PRO A 205 -8.79 10.83 -6.94
N LYS A 206 -9.10 10.63 -8.22
CA LYS A 206 -9.87 9.47 -8.68
C LYS A 206 -9.03 8.20 -8.52
N PHE A 207 -9.62 7.12 -7.98
CA PHE A 207 -8.91 5.88 -7.62
C PHE A 207 -8.10 5.27 -8.78
N PHE A 208 -8.75 4.87 -9.87
CA PHE A 208 -8.10 4.17 -10.99
C PHE A 208 -6.99 4.97 -11.70
N PRO A 209 -7.20 6.22 -12.13
CA PRO A 209 -6.13 6.98 -12.78
C PRO A 209 -4.99 7.28 -11.82
N ASN A 210 -5.26 7.45 -10.51
CA ASN A 210 -4.21 7.61 -9.52
C ASN A 210 -3.40 6.32 -9.33
N LEU A 211 -4.07 5.17 -9.26
CA LEU A 211 -3.40 3.87 -9.16
C LEU A 211 -2.49 3.61 -10.36
N LEU A 212 -2.98 3.86 -11.57
CA LEU A 212 -2.19 3.72 -12.80
C LEU A 212 -1.00 4.68 -12.81
N GLN A 213 -1.20 5.93 -12.39
CA GLN A 213 -0.12 6.92 -12.27
C GLN A 213 0.94 6.47 -11.27
N GLN A 214 0.55 5.94 -10.12
CA GLN A 214 1.48 5.41 -9.13
C GLN A 214 2.24 4.20 -9.67
N ALA A 215 1.54 3.26 -10.33
CA ALA A 215 2.16 2.11 -10.95
C ALA A 215 3.18 2.51 -12.04
N LEU A 216 2.87 3.52 -12.86
CA LEU A 216 3.80 4.03 -13.86
C LEU A 216 5.09 4.58 -13.23
N ARG A 217 5.02 5.23 -12.07
CA ARG A 217 6.20 5.76 -11.36
C ARG A 217 7.00 4.64 -10.71
N GLY A 218 6.35 3.66 -10.09
CA GLY A 218 7.01 2.43 -9.64
C GLY A 218 7.71 1.71 -10.80
N PHE A 219 7.10 1.69 -11.99
CA PHE A 219 7.72 1.14 -13.20
C PHE A 219 8.90 1.98 -13.70
N MET A 220 8.83 3.30 -13.64
CA MET A 220 9.97 4.18 -13.95
C MET A 220 11.18 3.91 -13.06
N MET A 221 10.95 3.54 -11.79
CA MET A 221 12.02 3.09 -10.88
C MET A 221 12.51 1.66 -11.18
N ALA A 222 11.64 0.81 -11.72
CA ALA A 222 12.00 -0.53 -12.16
C ALA A 222 12.93 -0.52 -13.38
N PHE A 223 12.76 0.42 -14.31
CA PHE A 223 13.54 0.49 -15.55
C PHE A 223 15.07 0.60 -15.34
N PRO A 224 15.61 1.56 -14.57
CA PRO A 224 17.05 1.61 -14.31
C PRO A 224 17.53 0.39 -13.53
N SER A 225 16.72 -0.12 -12.60
CA SER A 225 17.01 -1.35 -11.86
C SER A 225 17.10 -2.55 -12.80
N PHE A 226 16.24 -2.63 -13.81
CA PHE A 226 16.25 -3.69 -14.81
C PHE A 226 17.51 -3.63 -15.67
N ILE A 227 17.85 -2.45 -16.20
CA ILE A 227 19.07 -2.25 -16.99
C ILE A 227 20.33 -2.65 -16.20
N LEU A 228 20.34 -2.41 -14.89
CA LEU A 228 21.49 -2.74 -14.05
C LEU A 228 21.51 -4.23 -13.65
N PHE A 229 20.45 -4.69 -13.00
CA PHE A 229 20.44 -5.99 -12.32
C PHE A 229 20.14 -7.16 -13.25
N TRP A 230 19.35 -6.97 -14.32
CA TRP A 230 19.00 -8.07 -15.21
C TRP A 230 20.21 -8.60 -16.00
N PRO A 231 21.00 -7.78 -16.73
CA PRO A 231 22.17 -8.29 -17.44
C PRO A 231 23.25 -8.82 -16.49
N LEU A 232 23.42 -8.19 -15.31
CA LEU A 232 24.32 -8.70 -14.28
C LEU A 232 23.90 -10.09 -13.80
N SER A 233 22.59 -10.29 -13.59
CA SER A 233 22.02 -11.58 -13.23
C SER A 233 22.28 -12.63 -14.30
N VAL A 234 22.02 -12.29 -15.58
CA VAL A 234 22.27 -13.19 -16.71
C VAL A 234 23.75 -13.56 -16.79
N GLY A 235 24.66 -12.58 -16.64
CA GLY A 235 26.10 -12.83 -16.65
C GLY A 235 26.55 -13.78 -15.54
N VAL A 236 26.15 -13.51 -14.29
CA VAL A 236 26.47 -14.39 -13.14
C VAL A 236 25.89 -15.79 -13.34
N LEU A 237 24.65 -15.90 -13.81
CA LEU A 237 24.03 -17.19 -14.05
C LEU A 237 24.71 -17.96 -15.18
N THR A 238 25.15 -17.28 -16.24
CA THR A 238 25.90 -17.91 -17.35
C THR A 238 27.17 -18.59 -16.83
N GLU A 239 27.90 -17.95 -15.91
CA GLU A 239 29.11 -18.52 -15.29
C GLU A 239 28.83 -19.70 -14.36
N LEU A 240 27.68 -19.67 -13.65
CA LEU A 240 27.30 -20.74 -12.71
C LEU A 240 26.61 -21.93 -13.38
N GLY A 241 26.17 -21.77 -14.63
CA GLY A 241 25.36 -22.76 -15.34
C GLY A 241 26.19 -23.77 -16.10
N VAL A 242 25.65 -24.98 -16.30
CA VAL A 242 26.26 -25.99 -17.16
C VAL A 242 25.71 -25.83 -18.57
N PRO A 243 26.56 -25.59 -19.59
CA PRO A 243 26.08 -25.44 -20.96
C PRO A 243 25.51 -26.76 -21.48
N SER A 244 24.29 -26.71 -22.03
CA SER A 244 23.57 -27.86 -22.58
C SER A 244 22.56 -27.42 -23.63
N GLY A 245 22.70 -27.95 -24.86
CA GLY A 245 21.71 -27.74 -25.92
C GLY A 245 21.51 -26.28 -26.35
N GLY A 246 22.51 -25.41 -26.20
CA GLY A 246 22.42 -23.98 -26.53
C GLY A 246 21.85 -23.10 -25.42
N ASP A 247 21.62 -23.65 -24.23
CA ASP A 247 21.23 -22.93 -23.02
C ASP A 247 22.09 -23.37 -21.83
N TYR A 248 21.84 -22.82 -20.65
CA TYR A 248 22.51 -23.20 -19.40
C TYR A 248 21.51 -23.88 -18.47
N VAL A 249 21.93 -24.99 -17.86
CA VAL A 249 21.11 -25.81 -16.98
C VAL A 249 21.64 -25.71 -15.55
N TYR A 250 20.71 -25.73 -14.58
CA TYR A 250 21.01 -25.60 -13.16
C TYR A 250 20.43 -26.75 -12.36
N GLU A 251 21.14 -27.09 -11.28
CA GLU A 251 20.61 -27.99 -10.27
C GLU A 251 19.44 -27.37 -9.51
N LYS A 252 18.57 -28.24 -8.99
CA LYS A 252 17.37 -27.81 -8.24
C LYS A 252 17.71 -27.04 -6.97
N LYS A 253 18.87 -27.32 -6.37
CA LYS A 253 19.21 -26.84 -5.04
C LYS A 253 20.38 -25.87 -5.07
N TRP A 254 20.23 -24.91 -4.18
CA TRP A 254 21.12 -23.83 -3.83
C TRP A 254 21.28 -22.75 -4.90
N VAL A 255 21.66 -23.08 -6.14
CA VAL A 255 21.98 -22.03 -7.13
C VAL A 255 20.79 -21.10 -7.39
N PRO A 256 19.58 -21.59 -7.74
CA PRO A 256 18.43 -20.71 -7.98
C PRO A 256 17.99 -19.93 -6.73
N GLN A 257 18.07 -20.56 -5.55
CA GLN A 257 17.59 -19.96 -4.31
C GLN A 257 18.53 -18.87 -3.80
N PHE A 258 19.84 -19.11 -3.80
CA PHE A 258 20.82 -18.09 -3.44
C PHE A 258 20.86 -16.96 -4.45
N PHE A 259 20.76 -17.27 -5.74
CA PHE A 259 20.61 -16.25 -6.78
C PHE A 259 19.44 -15.31 -6.47
N LYS A 260 18.26 -15.87 -6.17
CA LYS A 260 17.06 -15.09 -5.83
C LYS A 260 17.18 -14.32 -4.53
N LEU A 261 17.83 -14.88 -3.52
CA LEU A 261 18.14 -14.18 -2.28
C LEU A 261 18.97 -12.94 -2.55
N LEU A 262 20.06 -13.10 -3.29
CA LEU A 262 20.98 -12.00 -3.60
C LEU A 262 20.32 -10.96 -4.51
N LEU A 263 19.62 -11.39 -5.56
CA LEU A 263 18.90 -10.48 -6.45
C LEU A 263 17.86 -9.66 -5.68
N GLY A 264 16.98 -10.33 -4.93
CA GLY A 264 15.94 -9.67 -4.14
C GLY A 264 16.52 -8.73 -3.09
N GLY A 265 17.55 -9.19 -2.38
CA GLY A 265 18.22 -8.43 -1.33
C GLY A 265 18.96 -7.20 -1.87
N LEU A 266 19.84 -7.35 -2.86
CA LEU A 266 20.57 -6.23 -3.45
C LEU A 266 19.63 -5.23 -4.13
N LEU A 267 18.58 -5.72 -4.80
CA LEU A 267 17.56 -4.85 -5.35
C LEU A 267 16.83 -4.09 -4.23
N GLY A 268 16.49 -4.75 -3.12
CA GLY A 268 15.92 -4.09 -1.94
C GLY A 268 16.85 -3.00 -1.40
N LEU A 269 18.10 -3.36 -1.12
CA LEU A 269 19.14 -2.45 -0.60
C LEU A 269 19.29 -1.16 -1.42
N VAL A 270 19.19 -1.26 -2.75
CA VAL A 270 19.36 -0.11 -3.65
C VAL A 270 18.06 0.64 -3.89
N SER A 271 16.94 -0.08 -4.08
CA SER A 271 15.68 0.54 -4.49
C SER A 271 14.90 1.18 -3.34
N THR A 272 14.84 0.54 -2.17
CA THR A 272 14.06 1.06 -1.02
C THR A 272 14.56 2.43 -0.57
N PRO A 273 15.88 2.70 -0.38
CA PRO A 273 16.32 4.01 0.08
C PRO A 273 15.99 5.11 -0.93
N VAL A 274 16.09 4.79 -2.23
CA VAL A 274 15.79 5.74 -3.30
C VAL A 274 14.31 6.09 -3.34
N MET A 275 13.43 5.11 -3.17
CA MET A 275 11.98 5.34 -3.11
C MET A 275 11.57 6.11 -1.85
N VAL A 276 12.17 5.79 -0.69
CA VAL A 276 11.94 6.54 0.55
C VAL A 276 12.40 7.99 0.42
N MET A 277 13.60 8.23 -0.12
CA MET A 277 14.09 9.57 -0.39
C MET A 277 13.14 10.36 -1.29
N PHE A 278 12.63 9.72 -2.35
CA PHE A 278 11.64 10.33 -3.22
C PHE A 278 10.40 10.80 -2.44
N TRP A 279 9.84 9.95 -1.57
CA TRP A 279 8.65 10.26 -0.79
C TRP A 279 8.90 11.35 0.27
N LEU A 280 10.07 11.32 0.93
CA LEU A 280 10.46 12.33 1.91
C LEU A 280 10.69 13.71 1.27
N VAL A 281 11.31 13.75 0.08
CA VAL A 281 11.51 14.99 -0.68
C VAL A 281 10.17 15.57 -1.13
N LYS A 282 9.29 14.72 -1.67
CA LYS A 282 7.92 15.11 -2.02
C LYS A 282 7.18 15.70 -0.83
N ALA A 283 7.26 15.06 0.34
CA ALA A 283 6.64 15.56 1.56
C ALA A 283 7.24 16.91 2.00
N GLY A 284 8.54 17.10 1.83
CA GLY A 284 9.22 18.36 2.11
C GLY A 284 8.66 19.51 1.26
N TRP A 285 8.42 19.27 -0.02
CA TRP A 285 7.76 20.26 -0.88
C TRP A 285 6.32 20.52 -0.45
N GLU A 286 5.50 19.49 -0.21
CA GLU A 286 4.13 19.63 0.28
C GLU A 286 4.04 20.43 1.59
N SER A 287 4.97 20.21 2.52
CA SER A 287 4.98 20.88 3.82
C SER A 287 5.28 22.38 3.73
N ASN A 288 6.08 22.80 2.76
CA ASN A 288 6.39 24.22 2.55
C ASN A 288 5.20 25.00 1.99
N PHE A 289 4.35 24.36 1.17
CA PHE A 289 3.10 24.99 0.70
C PHE A 289 2.13 25.27 1.86
N VAL A 290 2.12 24.42 2.91
CA VAL A 290 1.24 24.59 4.08
C VAL A 290 1.70 25.72 4.99
N HIS A 291 3.00 26.03 5.04
CA HIS A 291 3.57 27.09 5.89
C HIS A 291 3.76 28.44 5.19
N GLY A 292 3.14 28.62 4.01
CA GLY A 292 3.00 29.95 3.39
C GLY A 292 4.31 30.62 2.95
N ARG A 293 5.37 29.87 2.65
CA ARG A 293 6.52 30.45 1.95
C ARG A 293 6.29 30.39 0.44
N PRO A 294 6.03 31.53 -0.24
CA PRO A 294 5.96 31.55 -1.69
C PRO A 294 7.34 31.25 -2.29
N TRP A 295 7.30 30.71 -3.50
CA TRP A 295 8.42 30.67 -4.43
C TRP A 295 9.15 32.02 -4.42
N VAL A 296 10.46 32.00 -4.16
CA VAL A 296 11.30 33.18 -4.38
C VAL A 296 11.32 33.51 -5.87
#